data_AF-A0A8B6DLG1-F1
#
_entry.id   AF-A0A8B6DLG1-F1
#
_cell.length_a   1.000
_cell.length_b   1.000
_cell.length_c   1.000
_cell.angle_alpha   90.00
_cell.angle_beta   90.00
_cell.angle_gamma   90.00
#
_symmetry.space_group_name_H-M   'P 1'
#
loop_
_entity.id
_entity.type
_entity.pdbx_description
1 polymer ?
#
loop_
_entity_poly.entity_id
_entity_poly.type
_entity_poly.pdbx_seq_one_letter_code
_entity_poly.pdbx_strand_id
1 'polypeptide(L)'
;MSKEEVLRIGEEVIVCLYNGVEHEGLDLLRFRKFTSKVMTSSKFVEVHTLPPTSNAAQFHILRAFYQMKVWIGEDVNLNVKDWGWLIDGNMYLPVRSSLPPAPEELLKTIYCRCKCNCDTKRCNCRKHGLECSVACTECRGTTCCNGCTPIYDSESDD
;
A
#
# COMPACT_ATOMS: atom_id res chain seq x y z
N MET A 1 -11.63 -7.11 -27.34
CA MET A 1 -11.57 -6.31 -26.11
C MET A 1 -10.13 -5.85 -25.93
N SER A 2 -9.90 -4.54 -25.81
CA SER A 2 -8.56 -4.00 -25.57
C SER A 2 -8.09 -4.30 -24.13
N LYS A 3 -6.80 -4.15 -23.85
CA LYS A 3 -6.26 -4.37 -22.50
C LYS A 3 -6.84 -3.38 -21.50
N GLU A 4 -7.01 -2.13 -21.92
CA GLU A 4 -7.58 -1.05 -21.13
C GLU A 4 -9.04 -1.36 -20.75
N GLU A 5 -9.80 -1.93 -21.68
CA GLU A 5 -11.18 -2.33 -21.45
C GLU A 5 -11.27 -3.53 -20.50
N VAL A 6 -10.38 -4.53 -20.66
CA VAL A 6 -10.23 -5.65 -19.70
C VAL A 6 -9.95 -5.14 -18.29
N LEU A 7 -9.00 -4.22 -18.15
CA LEU A 7 -8.59 -3.65 -16.86
C LEU A 7 -9.73 -2.85 -16.22
N ARG A 8 -10.37 -1.96 -16.99
CA ARG A 8 -11.48 -1.14 -16.49
C ARG A 8 -12.65 -2.00 -16.01
N ILE A 9 -13.10 -2.96 -16.82
CA ILE A 9 -14.22 -3.84 -16.45
C ILE A 9 -13.83 -4.74 -15.28
N GLY A 10 -12.62 -5.31 -15.31
CA GLY A 10 -12.12 -6.18 -14.25
C GLY A 10 -12.01 -5.46 -12.91
N GLU A 11 -11.58 -4.20 -12.91
CA GLU A 11 -11.50 -3.38 -11.70
C GLU A 11 -12.88 -3.15 -11.09
N GLU A 12 -13.87 -2.76 -11.89
CA GLU A 12 -15.26 -2.58 -11.42
C GLU A 12 -15.86 -3.87 -10.84
N VAL A 13 -15.57 -5.04 -11.44
CA VAL A 13 -15.99 -6.34 -10.87
C VAL A 13 -15.38 -6.54 -9.48
N ILE A 14 -14.10 -6.23 -9.28
CA ILE A 14 -13.45 -6.35 -7.97
C ILE A 14 -14.03 -5.33 -6.97
N VAL A 15 -14.28 -4.09 -7.39
CA VAL A 15 -14.95 -3.08 -6.56
C VAL A 15 -16.29 -3.61 -6.03
N CYS A 16 -17.12 -4.19 -6.91
CA CYS A 16 -18.38 -4.82 -6.56
C CYS A 16 -18.20 -5.99 -5.57
N LEU A 17 -17.24 -6.88 -5.80
CA LEU A 17 -16.95 -8.01 -4.91
C LEU A 17 -16.61 -7.59 -3.48
N TYR A 18 -16.01 -6.40 -3.33
CA TYR A 18 -15.68 -5.84 -2.03
C TYR A 18 -16.75 -4.89 -1.49
N ASN A 19 -17.96 -4.86 -2.05
CA ASN A 19 -19.03 -3.93 -1.65
C ASN A 19 -18.60 -2.46 -1.74
N GLY A 20 -17.90 -2.10 -2.82
CA GLY A 20 -17.64 -0.71 -3.20
C GLY A 20 -18.82 -0.10 -3.94
N VAL A 21 -18.75 1.21 -4.17
CA VAL A 21 -19.72 1.91 -5.03
C VAL A 21 -19.19 1.99 -6.46
N GLU A 22 -20.10 2.14 -7.43
CA GLU A 22 -19.74 2.25 -8.84
C GLU A 22 -18.75 3.40 -9.07
N HIS A 23 -17.71 3.15 -9.87
CA HIS A 23 -16.66 4.13 -10.19
C HIS A 23 -15.87 4.68 -8.99
N GLU A 24 -15.90 4.01 -7.82
CA GLU A 24 -15.10 4.40 -6.66
C GLU A 24 -13.59 4.23 -6.92
N GLY A 25 -13.23 3.21 -7.70
CA GLY A 25 -11.85 2.76 -7.88
C GLY A 25 -11.30 2.01 -6.66
N LEU A 26 -10.37 1.09 -6.91
CA LEU A 26 -9.89 0.18 -5.86
C LEU A 26 -9.11 0.86 -4.75
N ASP A 27 -8.29 1.87 -5.08
CA ASP A 27 -7.43 2.51 -4.08
C ASP A 27 -8.25 3.36 -3.09
N LEU A 28 -9.27 4.07 -3.57
CA LEU A 28 -10.19 4.84 -2.72
C LEU A 28 -11.04 3.90 -1.85
N LEU A 29 -11.60 2.84 -2.45
CA LEU A 29 -12.33 1.80 -1.73
C LEU A 29 -11.48 1.17 -0.62
N ARG A 30 -10.23 0.83 -0.94
CA ARG A 30 -9.28 0.24 0.00
C ARG A 30 -8.96 1.21 1.13
N PHE A 31 -8.70 2.48 0.84
CA PHE A 31 -8.45 3.51 1.84
C PHE A 31 -9.64 3.69 2.77
N ARG A 32 -10.85 3.86 2.23
CA ARG A 32 -12.08 4.00 3.01
C ARG A 32 -12.29 2.82 3.96
N LYS A 33 -12.13 1.59 3.47
CA LYS A 33 -12.26 0.38 4.31
C LYS A 33 -11.19 0.28 5.39
N PHE A 34 -9.95 0.64 5.07
CA PHE A 34 -8.88 0.70 6.05
C PHE A 34 -9.20 1.70 7.17
N THR A 35 -9.54 2.93 6.81
CA THR A 35 -9.89 4.00 7.76
C THR A 35 -11.08 3.59 8.63
N SER A 36 -12.14 3.03 8.04
CA SER A 36 -13.29 2.53 8.81
C SER A 36 -12.89 1.48 9.84
N LYS A 37 -12.00 0.54 9.51
CA LYS A 37 -11.50 -0.49 10.45
C LYS A 37 -10.67 0.11 11.58
N VAL A 38 -9.76 1.04 11.27
CA VAL A 38 -8.91 1.71 12.28
C VAL A 38 -9.74 2.58 13.23
N MET A 39 -10.80 3.22 12.74
CA MET A 39 -11.67 4.08 13.57
C MET A 39 -12.60 3.27 14.48
N THR A 40 -12.93 2.03 14.11
CA THR A 40 -13.91 1.20 14.84
C THR A 40 -13.26 0.15 15.75
N SER A 41 -11.97 -0.15 15.56
CA SER A 41 -11.27 -1.17 16.33
C SER A 41 -9.83 -0.76 16.63
N SER A 42 -9.39 -1.03 17.86
CA SER A 42 -7.99 -0.95 18.25
C SER A 42 -7.16 -2.17 17.82
N LYS A 43 -7.79 -3.19 17.22
CA LYS A 43 -7.10 -4.36 16.68
C LYS A 43 -6.34 -4.00 15.41
N PHE A 44 -5.24 -4.69 15.19
CA PHE A 44 -4.49 -4.58 13.95
C PHE A 44 -5.38 -4.94 12.74
N VAL A 45 -5.24 -4.18 11.66
CA VAL A 45 -5.98 -4.44 10.43
C VAL A 45 -5.32 -5.57 9.65
N GLU A 46 -6.01 -6.70 9.55
CA GLU A 46 -5.56 -7.81 8.73
C GLU A 46 -5.64 -7.45 7.24
N VAL A 47 -4.49 -7.35 6.58
CA VAL A 47 -4.37 -6.83 5.21
C VAL A 47 -5.18 -7.64 4.19
N HIS A 48 -5.32 -8.95 4.39
CA HIS A 48 -6.10 -9.84 3.51
C HIS A 48 -7.61 -9.56 3.56
N THR A 49 -8.09 -8.81 4.55
CA THR A 49 -9.50 -8.40 4.66
C THR A 49 -9.83 -7.11 3.91
N LEU A 50 -8.83 -6.52 3.26
CA LEU A 50 -8.97 -5.30 2.45
C LEU A 50 -9.01 -5.67 0.95
N PRO A 51 -9.71 -4.87 0.12
CA PRO A 51 -9.63 -4.99 -1.34
C PRO A 51 -8.18 -4.86 -1.82
N PRO A 52 -7.76 -5.51 -2.91
CA PRO A 52 -6.41 -5.31 -3.46
C PRO A 52 -6.18 -3.84 -3.84
N THR A 53 -4.92 -3.43 -3.96
CA THR A 53 -4.60 -2.15 -4.60
C THR A 53 -4.91 -2.23 -6.10
N SER A 54 -5.18 -1.09 -6.74
CA SER A 54 -5.35 -1.00 -8.20
C SER A 54 -4.17 -1.68 -8.93
N ASN A 55 -2.95 -1.42 -8.47
CA ASN A 55 -1.72 -1.96 -9.05
C ASN A 55 -1.60 -3.49 -8.94
N ALA A 56 -2.02 -4.10 -7.83
CA ALA A 56 -2.03 -5.55 -7.71
C ALA A 56 -3.19 -6.18 -8.49
N ALA A 57 -4.35 -5.51 -8.50
CA ALA A 57 -5.54 -5.97 -9.18
C ALA A 57 -5.34 -6.04 -10.69
N GLN A 58 -4.69 -5.05 -11.34
CA GLN A 58 -4.43 -5.10 -12.77
C GLN A 58 -3.73 -6.40 -13.20
N PHE A 59 -2.71 -6.84 -12.45
CA PHE A 59 -1.99 -8.06 -12.82
C PHE A 59 -2.84 -9.31 -12.60
N HIS A 60 -3.68 -9.32 -11.56
CA HIS A 60 -4.64 -10.41 -11.36
C HIS A 60 -5.67 -10.48 -12.49
N ILE A 61 -6.24 -9.34 -12.88
CA ILE A 61 -7.21 -9.22 -13.99
C ILE A 61 -6.59 -9.71 -15.30
N LEU A 62 -5.37 -9.26 -15.63
CA LEU A 62 -4.67 -9.66 -16.85
C LEU A 62 -4.43 -11.18 -16.89
N ARG A 63 -3.97 -11.77 -15.79
CA ARG A 63 -3.75 -13.21 -15.71
C ARG A 63 -5.06 -14.00 -15.83
N ALA A 64 -6.11 -13.56 -15.14
CA ALA A 64 -7.42 -14.20 -15.18
C ALA A 64 -7.99 -14.16 -16.60
N PHE A 65 -7.87 -13.02 -17.29
CA PHE A 65 -8.30 -12.87 -18.68
C PHE A 65 -7.49 -13.77 -19.63
N TYR A 66 -6.16 -13.78 -19.50
CA TYR A 66 -5.31 -14.68 -20.29
C TYR A 66 -5.69 -16.15 -20.07
N GLN A 67 -5.87 -16.56 -18.82
CA GLN A 67 -6.23 -17.94 -18.48
C GLN A 67 -7.59 -18.34 -19.07
N MET A 68 -8.57 -17.44 -19.01
CA MET A 68 -9.87 -17.62 -19.65
C MET A 68 -9.73 -17.81 -21.16
N LYS A 69 -8.93 -16.96 -21.83
CA LYS A 69 -8.69 -17.05 -23.29
C LYS A 69 -8.06 -18.39 -23.70
N VAL A 70 -7.11 -18.89 -22.91
CA VAL A 70 -6.52 -20.22 -23.12
C VAL A 70 -7.56 -21.33 -22.96
N TRP A 71 -8.41 -21.26 -21.93
CA TRP A 71 -9.41 -22.30 -21.66
C TRP A 71 -10.50 -22.39 -22.72
N ILE A 72 -10.89 -21.28 -23.33
CA ILE A 72 -11.89 -21.29 -24.41
C ILE A 72 -11.32 -21.74 -25.76
N GLY A 73 -10.02 -22.06 -25.82
CA GLY A 73 -9.37 -22.56 -27.03
C GLY A 73 -9.24 -21.52 -28.14
N GLU A 74 -9.29 -20.22 -27.81
CA GLU A 74 -8.84 -19.20 -28.76
C GLU A 74 -7.34 -19.42 -29.02
N ASP A 75 -6.91 -19.29 -30.27
CA ASP A 75 -5.49 -19.45 -30.61
C ASP A 75 -4.72 -18.22 -30.10
N VAL A 76 -4.34 -18.29 -28.81
CA VAL A 76 -3.84 -17.15 -28.05
C VAL A 76 -2.37 -16.92 -28.41
N ASN A 77 -2.10 -16.25 -29.53
CA ASN A 77 -0.77 -15.71 -29.84
C ASN A 77 -0.46 -14.45 -28.98
N LEU A 78 -0.82 -14.50 -27.69
CA LEU A 78 -0.54 -13.45 -26.72
C LEU A 78 0.75 -13.80 -25.98
N ASN A 79 1.65 -12.83 -25.92
CA ASN A 79 2.84 -12.93 -25.09
C ASN A 79 2.43 -12.89 -23.61
N VAL A 80 2.62 -14.00 -22.89
CA VAL A 80 2.27 -14.14 -21.45
C VAL A 80 2.82 -13.01 -20.57
N LYS A 81 3.97 -12.42 -20.94
CA LYS A 81 4.61 -11.34 -20.17
C LYS A 81 3.77 -10.07 -20.17
N ASP A 82 3.01 -9.86 -21.24
CA ASP A 82 2.09 -8.72 -21.37
C ASP A 82 0.80 -8.92 -20.57
N TRP A 83 0.58 -10.11 -20.00
CA TRP A 83 -0.61 -10.51 -19.27
C TRP A 83 -0.34 -10.88 -17.81
N GLY A 84 0.69 -10.25 -17.22
CA GLY A 84 0.95 -10.32 -15.78
C GLY A 84 1.66 -11.59 -15.31
N TRP A 85 2.39 -12.25 -16.22
CA TRP A 85 3.31 -13.34 -15.92
C TRP A 85 4.77 -12.91 -16.12
N LEU A 86 5.66 -13.50 -15.35
CA LEU A 86 7.10 -13.51 -15.59
C LEU A 86 7.48 -14.93 -16.01
N ILE A 87 8.53 -15.04 -16.83
CA ILE A 87 9.14 -16.33 -17.17
C ILE A 87 10.48 -16.37 -16.47
N ASP A 88 10.65 -17.33 -15.57
CA ASP A 88 11.90 -17.64 -14.90
C ASP A 88 12.30 -19.08 -15.25
N GLY A 89 13.28 -19.23 -16.14
CA GLY A 89 13.59 -20.51 -16.79
C GLY A 89 12.37 -21.09 -17.52
N ASN A 90 11.89 -22.24 -17.06
CA ASN A 90 10.71 -22.92 -17.60
C ASN A 90 9.44 -22.72 -16.77
N MET A 91 9.45 -21.77 -15.82
CA MET A 91 8.33 -21.53 -14.90
C MET A 91 7.65 -20.20 -15.16
N TYR A 92 6.31 -20.22 -15.14
CA TYR A 92 5.48 -19.02 -15.17
C TYR A 92 5.23 -18.54 -13.74
N LEU A 93 5.73 -17.36 -13.40
CA LEU A 93 5.58 -16.74 -12.09
C LEU A 93 4.60 -15.57 -12.17
N PRO A 94 3.64 -15.45 -11.24
CA PRO A 94 2.68 -14.34 -11.29
C PRO A 94 3.36 -13.03 -10.87
N VAL A 95 3.19 -11.98 -11.68
CA VAL A 95 3.52 -10.60 -11.25
C VAL A 95 2.50 -10.16 -10.21
N ARG A 96 2.91 -10.00 -8.95
CA ARG A 96 1.96 -9.68 -7.87
C ARG A 96 1.64 -8.18 -7.80
N SER A 97 2.63 -7.34 -8.06
CA SER A 97 2.61 -5.88 -7.98
C SER A 97 3.84 -5.36 -8.70
N SER A 98 3.78 -4.15 -9.26
CA SER A 98 4.95 -3.41 -9.74
C SER A 98 5.40 -2.33 -8.76
N LEU A 99 4.59 -2.06 -7.74
CA LEU A 99 4.90 -1.09 -6.68
C LEU A 99 5.44 -1.79 -5.42
N PRO A 100 6.34 -1.13 -4.67
CA PRO A 100 6.76 -1.61 -3.37
C PRO A 100 5.57 -1.67 -2.40
N PRO A 101 5.61 -2.54 -1.37
CA PRO A 101 4.50 -2.74 -0.44
C PRO A 101 4.15 -1.50 0.40
N ALA A 102 5.13 -0.61 0.59
CA ALA A 102 4.98 0.70 1.22
C ALA A 102 6.14 1.60 0.75
N PRO A 103 5.99 2.94 0.85
CA PRO A 103 7.10 3.88 0.77
C PRO A 103 8.27 3.46 1.65
N GLU A 104 9.50 3.66 1.18
CA GLU A 104 10.70 3.20 1.87
C GLU A 104 10.85 3.89 3.24
N GLU A 105 10.43 5.15 3.33
CA GLU A 105 10.38 5.95 4.56
C GLU A 105 9.46 5.30 5.60
N LEU A 106 8.31 4.77 5.15
CA LEU A 106 7.36 4.09 6.04
C LEU A 106 7.91 2.74 6.52
N LEU A 107 8.63 2.00 5.68
CA LEU A 107 9.32 0.76 6.08
C LEU A 107 10.45 1.03 7.07
N LYS A 108 11.07 2.21 6.97
CA LYS A 108 12.10 2.71 7.90
C LYS A 108 11.50 3.42 9.12
N THR A 109 10.17 3.38 9.34
CA THR A 109 9.53 4.04 10.49
C THR A 109 10.02 3.42 11.79
N ILE A 110 11.05 4.05 12.34
CA ILE A 110 11.65 3.70 13.62
C ILE A 110 10.99 4.62 14.65
N TYR A 111 10.28 4.02 15.59
CA TYR A 111 9.70 4.73 16.71
C TYR A 111 10.35 4.24 18.02
N CYS A 112 10.41 5.13 19.00
CA CYS A 112 10.93 4.78 20.32
C CYS A 112 9.78 4.49 21.29
N ARG A 113 10.10 3.70 22.31
CA ARG A 113 9.23 3.48 23.49
C ARG A 113 9.83 4.14 24.73
N CYS A 114 10.61 5.21 24.53
CA CYS A 114 11.33 5.87 25.60
C CYS A 114 10.37 6.59 26.53
N LYS A 115 10.45 6.27 27.82
CA LYS A 115 9.78 7.02 28.90
C LYS A 115 10.56 8.26 29.35
N CYS A 116 11.82 8.34 28.95
CA CYS A 116 12.74 9.43 29.30
C CYS A 116 12.95 10.39 28.12
N ASN A 117 13.76 11.42 28.35
CA ASN A 117 13.95 12.58 27.46
C ASN A 117 14.51 12.27 26.05
N CYS A 118 14.73 11.01 25.67
CA CYS A 118 15.29 10.62 24.36
C CYS A 118 16.63 11.29 24.04
N ASP A 119 17.48 11.50 25.05
CA ASP A 119 18.79 12.17 24.98
C ASP A 119 19.96 11.25 24.64
N THR A 120 19.77 9.93 24.79
CA THR A 120 20.81 8.92 24.56
C THR A 120 20.48 7.99 23.40
N LYS A 121 21.48 7.23 22.91
CA LYS A 121 21.30 6.16 21.92
C LYS A 121 20.45 4.96 22.41
N ARG A 122 19.88 5.03 23.63
CA ARG A 122 18.80 4.14 24.07
C ARG A 122 17.47 4.44 23.36
N CYS A 123 17.30 5.66 22.85
CA CYS A 123 16.22 6.00 21.93
C CYS A 123 16.52 5.42 20.54
N ASN A 124 15.66 4.54 20.04
CA ASN A 124 15.82 3.97 18.70
C ASN A 124 15.78 5.03 17.60
N CYS A 125 14.94 6.07 17.72
CA CYS A 125 14.92 7.17 16.77
C CYS A 125 16.30 7.84 16.69
N ARG A 126 16.82 8.32 17.84
CA ARG A 126 18.15 8.95 17.91
C ARG A 126 19.28 8.01 17.48
N LYS A 127 19.21 6.73 17.86
CA LYS A 127 20.20 5.71 17.47
C LYS A 127 20.33 5.61 15.95
N HIS A 128 19.22 5.74 15.23
CA HIS A 128 19.17 5.70 13.78
C HIS A 128 19.17 7.09 13.13
N GLY A 129 19.49 8.14 13.89
CA GLY A 129 19.60 9.50 13.37
C GLY A 129 18.27 10.16 12.99
N LEU A 130 17.15 9.67 13.53
CA LEU A 130 15.81 10.19 13.28
C LEU A 130 15.29 10.98 14.48
N GLU A 131 14.50 12.01 14.21
CA GLU A 131 13.69 12.70 15.20
C GLU A 131 12.53 11.81 15.67
N CYS A 132 12.14 11.97 16.93
CA CYS A 132 10.95 11.34 17.46
C CYS A 132 9.71 12.02 16.85
N SER A 133 8.82 11.22 16.27
CA SER A 133 7.53 11.68 15.74
C SER A 133 6.38 11.29 16.67
N VAL A 134 5.17 11.70 16.31
CA VAL A 134 3.92 11.30 16.98
C VAL A 134 3.70 9.78 17.04
N ALA A 135 4.40 9.01 16.21
CA ALA A 135 4.39 7.55 16.25
C ALA A 135 5.17 6.95 17.44
N CYS A 136 6.02 7.74 18.11
CA CYS A 136 6.70 7.30 19.32
C CYS A 136 5.73 7.14 20.48
N THR A 137 5.87 6.05 21.25
CA THR A 137 4.83 5.61 22.19
C THR A 137 4.51 6.64 23.27
N GLU A 138 5.52 6.98 24.08
CA GLU A 138 5.35 7.86 25.24
C GLU A 138 5.71 9.31 24.89
N CYS A 139 6.86 9.53 24.24
CA CYS A 139 7.33 10.89 24.00
C CYS A 139 6.57 11.63 22.89
N ARG A 140 6.00 10.88 21.93
CA ARG A 140 5.25 11.38 20.77
C ARG A 140 5.92 12.52 20.00
N GLY A 141 7.25 12.64 20.11
CA GLY A 141 7.99 13.73 19.50
C GLY A 141 7.72 15.13 20.09
N THR A 142 6.97 15.25 21.18
CA THR A 142 6.62 16.55 21.78
C THR A 142 7.13 16.71 23.20
N THR A 143 7.32 15.62 23.94
CA THR A 143 7.73 15.64 25.36
C THR A 143 9.18 15.20 25.58
N CYS A 144 9.98 15.09 24.52
CA CYS A 144 11.39 14.70 24.58
C CYS A 144 12.30 15.63 23.77
N CYS A 145 13.58 15.68 24.14
CA CYS A 145 14.58 16.50 23.44
C CYS A 145 14.99 16.01 22.04
N ASN A 146 14.41 14.91 21.57
CA ASN A 146 14.63 14.41 20.20
C ASN A 146 13.40 14.65 19.30
N GLY A 147 12.44 15.46 19.72
CA GLY A 147 11.22 15.76 18.96
C GLY A 147 11.43 16.75 17.80
N CYS A 148 10.56 16.70 16.79
CA CYS A 148 10.51 17.74 15.75
C CYS A 148 10.15 19.09 16.38
N THR A 149 10.97 20.12 16.18
CA THR A 149 10.55 21.50 16.43
C THR A 149 9.54 21.92 15.35
N PRO A 150 8.35 22.44 15.70
CA PRO A 150 7.48 23.01 14.68
C PRO A 150 8.22 24.18 14.02
N ILE A 151 8.46 24.06 12.71
CA ILE A 151 8.83 25.18 11.87
C ILE A 151 7.59 26.06 11.82
N TYR A 152 7.53 27.07 12.69
CA TYR A 152 6.65 28.20 12.45
C TYR A 152 7.31 28.99 11.33
N ASP A 153 6.82 28.85 10.10
CA ASP A 153 7.04 29.86 9.07
C ASP A 153 6.38 31.13 9.58
N SER A 154 7.19 31.99 10.21
CA SER A 154 6.82 33.38 10.39
C SER A 154 6.92 34.03 9.01
N GLU A 155 5.83 34.00 8.26
CA GLU A 155 5.61 35.00 7.21
C GLU A 155 5.61 36.36 7.91
N SER A 156 6.74 37.05 7.79
CA SER A 156 6.83 38.47 8.10
C SER A 156 6.12 39.21 6.97
N ASP A 157 4.90 39.67 7.25
CA ASP A 157 4.23 40.71 6.47
C ASP A 157 5.06 41.99 6.54
N ASP A 158 5.64 42.39 5.41
CA ASP A 158 5.99 43.78 5.09
C ASP A 158 5.24 44.18 3.80
#